data_AF-A0A917Z1I8-F1
#
_entry.id   AF-A0A917Z1I8-F1
#
_cell.length_a   1.000
_cell.length_b   1.000
_cell.length_c   1.000
_cell.angle_alpha   90.00
_cell.angle_beta   90.00
_cell.angle_gamma   90.00
#
_symmetry.space_group_name_H-M   'P 1'
#
loop_
_entity.id
_entity.type
_entity.pdbx_description
1 polymer ?
#
loop_
_entity_poly.entity_id
_entity_poly.type
_entity_poly.pdbx_seq_one_letter_code
_entity_poly.pdbx_strand_id
1 'polypeptide(L)'
;MVTVTAEWEFLAHRLREWMVLRSIAVNDPWGPEDFLASSDWCQRTAAQVLTSSAALRLLADRGRTRRVRAAAGLRLAQQRR
;
A
#
# COMPACT_ATOMS: atom_id res chain seq x y z
N MET A 1 5.72 31.81 -6.37
CA MET A 1 6.06 30.71 -7.29
C MET A 1 6.39 29.42 -6.51
N VAL A 2 5.49 28.94 -5.64
CA VAL A 2 5.74 27.75 -4.78
C VAL A 2 4.69 26.65 -5.01
N THR A 3 3.57 26.97 -5.66
CA THR A 3 2.47 26.04 -5.92
C THR A 3 2.83 24.99 -6.96
N VAL A 4 3.49 25.40 -8.04
CA VAL A 4 3.87 24.48 -9.13
C VAL A 4 4.89 23.44 -8.64
N THR A 5 5.82 23.75 -7.74
CA THR A 5 6.79 22.73 -7.30
C THR A 5 6.16 21.70 -6.35
N ALA A 6 5.30 22.12 -5.42
CA ALA A 6 4.65 21.23 -4.46
C ALA A 6 3.66 20.25 -5.11
N GLU A 7 2.90 20.70 -6.13
CA GLU A 7 1.98 19.84 -6.87
C GLU A 7 2.71 18.70 -7.58
N TRP A 8 3.87 18.99 -8.16
CA TRP A 8 4.65 18.00 -8.89
C TRP A 8 5.29 16.97 -7.96
N GLU A 9 5.73 17.39 -6.76
CA GLU A 9 6.22 16.47 -5.73
C GLU A 9 5.11 15.51 -5.25
N PHE A 10 3.90 16.03 -5.03
CA PHE A 10 2.74 15.20 -4.68
C PHE A 10 2.41 14.20 -5.77
N LEU A 11 2.35 14.64 -7.04
CA LEU A 11 2.06 13.77 -8.19
C LEU A 11 3.15 12.71 -8.37
N ALA A 12 4.42 13.08 -8.27
CA ALA A 12 5.54 12.15 -8.34
C ALA A 12 5.50 11.12 -7.20
N HIS A 13 5.14 11.55 -5.98
CA HIS A 13 4.96 10.65 -4.84
C HIS A 13 3.79 9.68 -5.08
N ARG A 14 2.63 10.18 -5.51
CA ARG A 14 1.49 9.34 -5.86
C ARG A 14 1.81 8.34 -6.97
N LEU A 15 2.54 8.75 -7.99
CA LEU A 15 2.94 7.85 -9.08
C LEU A 15 3.82 6.71 -8.55
N ARG A 16 4.78 7.00 -7.65
CA ARG A 16 5.59 5.96 -6.99
C ARG A 16 4.74 4.97 -6.21
N GLU A 17 3.77 5.45 -5.44
CA GLU A 17 2.85 4.59 -4.69
C GLU A 17 1.99 3.71 -5.62
N TRP A 18 1.50 4.27 -6.73
CA TRP A 18 0.79 3.49 -7.75
C TRP A 18 1.65 2.40 -8.37
N MET A 19 2.93 2.67 -8.64
CA MET A 19 3.86 1.66 -9.14
C MET A 19 4.06 0.51 -8.15
N VAL A 20 4.19 0.82 -6.85
CA VAL A 20 4.29 -0.22 -5.80
C VAL A 20 3.03 -1.09 -5.78
N LEU A 21 1.84 -0.48 -5.80
CA LEU A 21 0.57 -1.21 -5.85
C LEU A 21 0.49 -2.12 -7.09
N ARG A 22 0.89 -1.60 -8.25
CA ARG A 22 0.92 -2.36 -9.50
C ARG A 22 1.87 -3.56 -9.38
N SER A 23 3.11 -3.35 -8.93
CA SER A 23 4.10 -4.43 -8.80
C SER A 23 3.58 -5.56 -7.92
N ILE A 24 2.97 -5.24 -6.77
CA ILE A 24 2.35 -6.24 -5.91
C ILE A 24 1.20 -6.98 -6.62
N ALA A 25 0.34 -6.24 -7.33
CA ALA A 25 -0.83 -6.82 -8.01
C ALA A 25 -0.44 -7.81 -9.11
N VAL A 26 0.68 -7.59 -9.80
CA VAL A 26 1.17 -8.45 -10.88
C VAL A 26 2.23 -9.46 -10.42
N ASN A 27 2.49 -9.56 -9.11
CA ASN A 27 3.53 -10.40 -8.51
C ASN A 27 4.98 -10.09 -8.98
N ASP A 28 5.24 -8.85 -9.40
CA ASP A 28 6.61 -8.38 -9.60
C ASP A 28 7.31 -8.21 -8.23
N PRO A 29 8.66 -8.22 -8.18
CA PRO A 29 9.39 -7.84 -6.97
C PRO A 29 8.99 -6.45 -6.48
N TRP A 30 8.78 -6.32 -5.17
CA TRP A 30 8.45 -5.06 -4.52
C TRP A 30 9.18 -4.96 -3.18
N GLY A 31 9.53 -3.75 -2.77
CA GLY A 31 10.23 -3.48 -1.52
C GLY A 31 9.28 -3.48 -0.32
N PRO A 32 9.42 -4.42 0.64
CA PRO A 32 8.53 -4.48 1.81
C PRO A 32 8.60 -3.22 2.69
N GLU A 33 9.80 -2.70 2.90
CA GLU A 33 10.01 -1.50 3.72
C GLU A 33 9.52 -0.23 3.00
N ASP A 34 9.73 -0.12 1.68
CA ASP A 34 9.19 0.99 0.88
C ASP A 34 7.65 1.00 0.91
N PHE A 35 7.05 -0.18 0.84
CA PHE A 35 5.61 -0.33 0.95
C PHE A 35 5.09 0.06 2.34
N LEU A 36 5.80 -0.29 3.41
CA LEU A 36 5.45 0.13 4.78
C LEU A 36 5.68 1.64 5.02
N ALA A 37 6.63 2.25 4.30
CA ALA A 37 6.88 3.68 4.35
C ALA A 37 5.85 4.51 3.55
N SER A 38 5.08 3.88 2.67
CA SER A 38 4.05 4.56 1.85
C SER A 38 2.95 5.22 2.69
N SER A 39 2.24 6.16 2.08
CA SER A 39 1.18 6.94 2.73
C SER A 39 0.02 6.05 3.19
N ASP A 40 -0.77 6.57 4.14
CA ASP A 40 -1.98 5.89 4.61
C ASP A 40 -2.95 5.58 3.46
N TRP A 41 -3.04 6.46 2.46
CA TRP A 41 -3.85 6.18 1.26
C TRP A 41 -3.35 4.95 0.50
N CYS A 42 -2.03 4.83 0.27
CA CYS A 42 -1.48 3.69 -0.47
C CYS A 42 -1.77 2.38 0.26
N GLN A 43 -1.50 2.32 1.57
CA GLN A 43 -1.73 1.11 2.36
C GLN A 43 -3.21 0.76 2.50
N ARG A 44 -4.10 1.75 2.58
CA ARG A 44 -5.55 1.51 2.58
C ARG A 44 -6.03 0.99 1.23
N THR A 45 -5.55 1.57 0.13
CA THR A 45 -5.85 1.09 -1.21
C THR A 45 -5.37 -0.35 -1.36
N ALA A 46 -4.12 -0.64 -0.96
CA ALA A 46 -3.56 -1.99 -0.95
C ALA A 46 -4.42 -3.00 -0.18
N ALA A 47 -4.79 -2.67 1.06
CA ALA A 47 -5.64 -3.53 1.89
C ALA A 47 -7.03 -3.76 1.26
N GLN A 48 -7.52 -2.85 0.43
CA GLN A 48 -8.83 -2.98 -0.22
C GLN A 48 -8.77 -3.77 -1.53
N VAL A 49 -7.77 -3.50 -2.38
CA VAL A 49 -7.79 -3.95 -3.78
C VAL A 49 -6.86 -5.13 -4.05
N LEU A 50 -5.80 -5.33 -3.25
CA LEU A 50 -4.81 -6.37 -3.52
C LEU A 50 -5.26 -7.72 -2.97
N THR A 51 -4.95 -8.76 -3.73
CA THR A 51 -5.19 -10.16 -3.34
C THR A 51 -3.91 -10.86 -2.86
N SER A 52 -2.75 -10.21 -2.93
CA SER A 52 -1.48 -10.78 -2.47
C SER A 52 -1.50 -11.04 -0.96
N SER A 53 -1.52 -12.30 -0.57
CA SER A 53 -1.50 -12.70 0.85
C SER A 53 -0.18 -12.31 1.55
N ALA A 54 0.91 -12.10 0.79
CA ALA A 54 2.16 -11.59 1.35
C ALA A 54 2.02 -10.12 1.78
N ALA A 55 1.48 -9.28 0.88
CA ALA A 55 1.22 -7.87 1.19
C ALA A 55 0.17 -7.69 2.30
N LEU A 56 -0.90 -8.48 2.28
CA LEU A 56 -1.93 -8.44 3.33
C LEU A 56 -1.38 -8.88 4.70
N ARG A 57 -0.52 -9.91 4.75
CA ARG A 57 0.16 -10.29 6.00
C ARG A 57 1.05 -9.18 6.52
N LEU A 58 1.85 -8.57 5.65
CA LEU A 58 2.74 -7.48 6.03
C LEU A 58 1.96 -6.27 6.57
N LEU A 59 0.87 -5.89 5.91
CA LEU A 59 -0.01 -4.81 6.40
C LEU A 59 -0.73 -5.16 7.69
N ALA A 60 -1.15 -6.41 7.89
CA ALA A 60 -1.82 -6.83 9.11
C ALA A 60 -0.89 -6.70 10.34
N ASP A 61 0.39 -7.00 10.15
CA ASP A 61 1.40 -6.95 11.19
C ASP A 61 1.92 -5.52 11.43
N ARG A 62 2.41 -4.86 10.38
CA ARG A 62 3.19 -3.61 10.47
C ARG A 62 2.54 -2.39 9.81
N GLY A 63 1.28 -2.51 9.37
CA GLY A 63 0.56 -1.42 8.71
C GLY A 63 0.55 -0.13 9.54
N ARG A 64 0.71 1.00 8.83
CA ARG A 64 0.92 2.35 9.39
C ARG A 64 -0.11 2.72 10.44
N THR A 65 -1.38 2.37 10.21
CA THR A 65 -2.47 2.68 11.13
C THR A 65 -3.15 1.40 11.63
N ARG A 66 -3.77 1.49 12.81
CA ARG A 66 -4.59 0.39 13.36
C ARG A 66 -5.70 -0.02 12.37
N ARG A 67 -6.27 0.94 11.63
CA ARG A 67 -7.32 0.69 10.64
C ARG A 67 -6.79 -0.14 9.47
N VAL A 68 -5.60 0.17 8.95
CA VAL A 68 -4.94 -0.62 7.91
C VAL A 68 -4.68 -2.05 8.39
N ARG A 69 -4.09 -2.20 9.59
CA ARG A 69 -3.80 -3.51 10.18
C ARG A 69 -5.06 -4.38 10.30
N ALA A 70 -6.14 -3.81 10.84
CA ALA A 70 -7.41 -4.50 10.99
C ALA A 70 -8.04 -4.89 9.64
N ALA A 71 -8.04 -3.98 8.65
CA ALA A 71 -8.59 -4.25 7.33
C ALA A 71 -7.82 -5.35 6.59
N ALA A 72 -6.49 -5.31 6.64
CA ALA A 72 -5.65 -6.33 6.02
C ALA A 72 -5.80 -7.70 6.70
N GLY A 73 -5.88 -7.73 8.04
CA GLY A 73 -6.16 -8.97 8.79
C GLY A 73 -7.52 -9.58 8.44
N LEU A 74 -8.56 -8.75 8.30
CA LEU A 74 -9.88 -9.21 7.87
C LEU A 74 -9.85 -9.79 6.45
N ARG A 75 -9.20 -9.10 5.51
CA ARG A 75 -9.06 -9.59 4.12
C ARG A 75 -8.31 -10.91 4.07
N LEU A 76 -7.21 -11.03 4.81
CA LEU A 76 -6.42 -12.26 4.87
C LEU A 76 -7.22 -13.43 5.46
N ALA A 77 -8.05 -13.17 6.47
CA ALA A 77 -8.95 -14.18 7.03
C ALA A 77 -10.04 -14.61 6.04
N GLN A 78 -10.56 -13.68 5.24
CA GLN A 78 -11.54 -13.98 4.18
C GLN A 78 -10.93 -14.84 3.06
N GLN A 79 -9.66 -14.64 2.71
CA GLN A 79 -8.98 -15.43 1.68
C GLN A 79 -8.70 -16.88 2.09
N ARG A 80 -8.70 -17.18 3.40
CA ARG A 80 -8.42 -18.51 3.95
C ARG A 80 -9.68 -19.38 4.10
N ARG A 81 -10.86 -18.80 3.88
CA ARG A 81 -12.15 -19.49 3.89
C ARG A 81 -12.49 -19.94 2.48
#